data_AF-A0A9D5Q2H1-F1
#
_entry.id   AF-A0A9D5Q2H1-F1
#
_cell.length_a   1.000
_cell.length_b   1.000
_cell.length_c   1.000
_cell.angle_alpha   90.00
_cell.angle_beta   90.00
_cell.angle_gamma   90.00
#
_symmetry.space_group_name_H-M   'P 1'
#
loop_
_entity.id
_entity.type
_entity.pdbx_description
1 polymer ?
#
loop_
_entity_poly.entity_id
_entity_poly.type
_entity_poly.pdbx_seq_one_letter_code
_entity_poly.pdbx_strand_id
1 'polypeptide(L)'
;MLAKKFALGFGIAVIFPLLIHYGVSTFSPPPEWEDYYDSDYYRIYKEAGEEEKKELEQKRKEQTEDYNRARKRFQKHLFAAAVPLGLVAIITGSLTGVPAIGTGLMFGGIFSLIDGYALYWSELQHWMRFVSLLVAFCVLIFIGYKKLAR
;
A
#
# COMPACT_ATOMS: atom_id res chain seq x y z
N MET A 1 -24.80 -21.63 -10.32
CA MET A 1 -24.33 -21.49 -8.92
C MET A 1 -22.82 -21.25 -8.83
N LEU A 2 -22.00 -21.93 -9.64
CA LEU A 2 -20.53 -21.79 -9.62
C LEU A 2 -20.04 -20.38 -9.99
N ALA A 3 -20.55 -19.77 -11.07
CA ALA A 3 -20.18 -18.42 -11.50
C ALA A 3 -20.38 -17.36 -10.40
N LYS A 4 -21.47 -17.45 -9.62
CA LYS A 4 -21.74 -16.53 -8.50
C LYS A 4 -20.70 -16.67 -7.38
N LYS A 5 -20.22 -17.89 -7.10
CA LYS A 5 -19.17 -18.14 -6.11
C LYS A 5 -17.82 -17.57 -6.53
N PHE A 6 -17.46 -17.71 -7.80
CA PHE A 6 -16.24 -17.11 -8.35
C PHE A 6 -16.31 -15.58 -8.36
N ALA A 7 -17.44 -15.01 -8.82
CA ALA A 7 -17.64 -13.56 -8.81
C ALA A 7 -17.53 -12.98 -7.40
N LEU A 8 -18.12 -13.64 -6.41
CA LEU A 8 -18.02 -13.22 -5.00
C LEU A 8 -16.57 -13.29 -4.49
N GLY A 9 -15.88 -14.41 -4.71
CA GLY A 9 -14.49 -14.57 -4.27
C GLY A 9 -13.56 -13.55 -4.90
N PHE A 10 -13.66 -13.34 -6.21
CA PHE A 10 -12.89 -12.33 -6.92
C PHE A 10 -13.22 -10.90 -6.46
N GLY A 11 -14.51 -10.61 -6.24
CA GLY A 11 -14.95 -9.33 -5.68
C GLY A 11 -14.30 -9.05 -4.33
N ILE A 12 -14.30 -10.02 -3.41
CA ILE A 12 -13.60 -9.90 -2.12
C ILE A 12 -12.09 -9.67 -2.34
N ALA A 13 -11.47 -10.44 -3.23
CA ALA A 13 -10.04 -10.34 -3.49
C ALA A 13 -9.60 -8.95 -3.96
N VAL A 14 -10.42 -8.28 -4.77
CA VAL A 14 -10.14 -6.93 -5.28
C VAL A 14 -10.56 -5.83 -4.31
N ILE A 15 -11.74 -5.97 -3.68
CA ILE A 15 -12.27 -4.92 -2.80
C ILE A 15 -11.49 -4.84 -1.50
N PHE A 16 -11.00 -5.96 -0.97
CA PHE A 16 -10.28 -5.99 0.31
C PHE A 16 -9.02 -5.10 0.36
N PRO A 17 -8.06 -5.18 -0.60
CA PRO A 17 -6.91 -4.27 -0.61
C PRO A 17 -7.34 -2.80 -0.78
N LEU A 18 -8.35 -2.52 -1.61
CA LEU A 18 -8.88 -1.17 -1.78
C LEU A 18 -9.49 -0.64 -0.47
N LEU A 19 -10.23 -1.48 0.25
CA LEU A 19 -10.80 -1.14 1.55
C LEU A 19 -9.71 -0.75 2.55
N ILE A 20 -8.60 -1.49 2.59
CA ILE A 20 -7.47 -1.14 3.45
C ILE A 20 -6.86 0.20 3.01
N HIS A 21 -6.61 0.36 1.72
CA HIS A 21 -6.03 1.58 1.16
C HIS A 21 -6.84 2.82 1.56
N TYR A 22 -8.12 2.85 1.21
CA TYR A 22 -9.00 3.99 1.52
C TYR A 22 -9.31 4.12 3.01
N GLY A 23 -9.31 3.02 3.75
CA GLY A 23 -9.39 3.02 5.20
C GLY A 23 -8.23 3.79 5.82
N VAL A 24 -6.99 3.54 5.37
CA VAL A 24 -5.82 4.30 5.81
C VAL A 24 -5.88 5.75 5.35
N SER A 25 -6.27 6.00 4.09
CA SER A 25 -6.42 7.36 3.55
C SER A 25 -7.38 8.24 4.37
N THR A 26 -8.35 7.64 5.06
CA THR A 26 -9.29 8.37 5.94
C THR A 26 -8.60 8.95 7.18
N PHE A 27 -7.59 8.27 7.73
CA PHE A 27 -6.90 8.70 8.96
C PHE A 27 -5.52 9.31 8.70
N SER A 28 -4.91 8.96 7.57
CA SER A 28 -3.65 9.46 7.08
C SER A 28 -3.83 9.73 5.60
N PRO A 29 -4.22 10.94 5.18
CA PRO A 29 -4.40 11.23 3.77
C PRO A 29 -3.07 11.13 3.01
N PRO A 30 -3.07 10.64 1.77
CA PRO A 30 -1.92 10.77 0.88
C PRO A 30 -1.69 12.26 0.58
N PRO A 31 -0.44 12.72 0.43
CA PRO A 31 -0.18 14.10 0.03
C PRO A 31 -0.65 14.32 -1.41
N GLU A 32 -1.37 15.41 -1.65
CA GLU A 32 -1.75 15.83 -2.98
C GLU A 32 -0.65 16.71 -3.59
N TRP A 33 -0.40 16.59 -4.89
CA TRP A 33 0.67 17.36 -5.54
C TRP A 33 0.41 18.87 -5.48
N GLU A 34 -0.85 19.26 -5.56
CA GLU A 34 -1.32 20.64 -5.57
C GLU A 34 -1.10 21.36 -4.23
N ASP A 35 -1.03 20.61 -3.12
CA ASP A 35 -0.76 21.18 -1.79
C ASP A 35 0.70 21.65 -1.61
N TYR A 36 1.63 21.10 -2.41
CA TYR A 36 3.06 21.33 -2.24
C TYR A 36 3.67 22.12 -3.40
N TYR A 37 3.06 22.09 -4.58
CA TYR A 37 3.64 22.66 -5.79
C TYR A 37 2.73 23.70 -6.44
N ASP A 38 3.30 24.86 -6.73
CA ASP A 38 2.63 25.94 -7.43
C ASP A 38 2.63 25.70 -8.95
N SER A 39 1.45 25.73 -9.58
CA SER A 39 1.30 25.59 -11.03
C SER A 39 2.01 26.70 -11.81
N ASP A 40 2.12 27.89 -11.23
CA ASP A 40 2.79 29.04 -11.84
C ASP A 40 4.32 29.00 -11.71
N TYR A 41 4.89 28.01 -10.99
CA TYR A 41 6.33 27.93 -10.73
C TYR A 41 7.17 28.16 -11.99
N TYR A 42 6.85 27.48 -13.09
CA TYR A 42 7.63 27.56 -14.32
C TYR A 42 7.52 28.93 -15.00
N ARG A 43 6.38 29.60 -14.88
CA ARG A 43 6.17 30.95 -15.41
C ARG A 43 7.00 31.96 -14.62
N ILE A 44 6.88 31.93 -13.30
CA ILE A 44 7.62 32.80 -12.38
C ILE A 44 9.13 32.58 -12.53
N TYR A 45 9.58 31.33 -12.55
CA TYR A 45 11.00 30.98 -12.71
C TYR A 45 11.62 31.50 -14.01
N LYS A 46 10.84 31.56 -15.09
CA LYS A 46 11.30 32.06 -16.38
C LYS A 46 11.45 33.59 -16.40
N GLU A 47 10.57 34.28 -15.69
CA GLU A 47 10.51 35.76 -15.62
C GLU A 47 11.42 36.33 -14.52
N ALA A 48 11.79 35.51 -13.54
CA ALA A 48 12.60 35.86 -12.39
C ALA A 48 14.05 36.27 -12.72
N GLY A 49 14.60 37.17 -11.90
CA GLY A 49 16.03 37.50 -11.90
C GLY A 49 16.92 36.36 -11.38
N GLU A 50 18.23 36.43 -11.60
CA GLU A 50 19.16 35.34 -11.20
C GLU A 50 19.17 35.02 -9.70
N GLU A 51 19.06 36.03 -8.82
CA GLU A 51 18.95 35.80 -7.38
C GLU A 51 17.59 35.17 -6.99
N GLU A 52 16.50 35.65 -7.58
CA GLU A 52 15.15 35.12 -7.35
C GLU A 52 15.02 33.66 -7.84
N LYS A 53 15.67 33.29 -8.94
CA LYS A 53 15.74 31.89 -9.39
C LYS A 53 16.37 30.98 -8.34
N LYS A 54 17.45 31.39 -7.68
CA LYS A 54 18.10 30.59 -6.63
C LYS A 54 17.15 30.37 -5.45
N GLU A 55 16.42 31.41 -5.05
CA GLU A 55 15.41 31.32 -3.99
C GLU A 55 14.27 30.37 -4.38
N LEU A 56 13.78 30.45 -5.62
CA LEU A 56 12.73 29.56 -6.14
C LEU A 56 13.20 28.10 -6.21
N GLU A 57 14.44 27.84 -6.63
CA GLU A 57 15.01 26.49 -6.61
C GLU A 57 15.12 25.95 -5.19
N GLN A 58 15.54 26.77 -4.23
CA GLN A 58 15.62 26.38 -2.83
C GLN A 58 14.22 26.08 -2.29
N LYS A 59 13.25 26.95 -2.51
CA LYS A 59 11.85 26.72 -2.14
C LYS A 59 11.30 25.42 -2.74
N ARG A 60 11.61 25.14 -4.02
CA ARG A 60 11.20 23.90 -4.70
C ARG A 60 11.84 22.65 -4.08
N LYS A 61 13.10 22.73 -3.66
CA LYS A 61 13.78 21.64 -2.94
C LYS A 61 13.07 21.38 -1.62
N GLU A 62 12.80 22.42 -0.83
CA GLU A 62 12.09 22.32 0.46
C GLU A 62 10.68 21.72 0.29
N GLN A 63 9.90 22.21 -0.68
CA GLN A 63 8.58 21.66 -1.04
C GLN A 63 8.66 20.17 -1.41
N THR A 64 9.69 19.79 -2.18
CA THR A 64 9.90 18.39 -2.57
C THR A 64 10.24 17.51 -1.38
N GLU A 65 11.05 18.00 -0.45
CA GLU A 65 11.31 17.27 0.79
C GLU A 65 10.06 17.12 1.66
N ASP A 66 9.25 18.16 1.79
CA ASP A 66 8.00 18.12 2.54
C ASP A 66 6.99 17.14 1.94
N TYR A 67 6.81 17.19 0.62
CA TYR A 67 5.99 16.22 -0.11
C TYR A 67 6.48 14.79 0.14
N ASN A 68 7.79 14.55 0.01
CA ASN A 68 8.37 13.23 0.24
C ASN A 68 8.23 12.78 1.70
N ARG A 69 8.35 13.69 2.68
CA ARG A 69 8.12 13.41 4.11
C ARG A 69 6.68 12.99 4.36
N ALA A 70 5.72 13.76 3.85
CA ALA A 70 4.29 13.46 3.97
C ALA A 70 3.92 12.15 3.28
N ARG A 71 4.44 11.94 2.07
CA ARG A 71 4.27 10.70 1.32
C ARG A 71 4.77 9.54 2.15
N LYS A 72 6.03 9.56 2.57
CA LYS A 72 6.64 8.50 3.38
C LYS A 72 5.86 8.18 4.67
N ARG A 73 5.24 9.18 5.29
CA ARG A 73 4.36 8.97 6.46
C ARG A 73 3.13 8.16 6.08
N PHE A 74 2.40 8.57 5.05
CA PHE A 74 1.26 7.81 4.52
C PHE A 74 1.65 6.37 4.16
N GLN A 75 2.76 6.22 3.45
CA GLN A 75 3.29 4.93 3.01
C GLN A 75 3.54 3.97 4.19
N LYS A 76 4.13 4.48 5.28
CA LYS A 76 4.34 3.69 6.51
C LYS A 76 3.03 3.27 7.16
N HIS A 77 2.04 4.15 7.23
CA HIS A 77 0.72 3.81 7.77
C HIS A 77 0.03 2.74 6.91
N LEU A 78 0.08 2.85 5.57
CA LEU A 78 -0.53 1.83 4.72
C LEU A 78 0.18 0.48 4.86
N PHE A 79 1.52 0.45 4.90
CA PHE A 79 2.25 -0.78 5.17
C PHE A 79 1.86 -1.41 6.52
N ALA A 80 1.80 -0.59 7.57
CA ALA A 80 1.45 -1.03 8.93
C ALA A 80 0.02 -1.58 9.04
N ALA A 81 -0.89 -1.18 8.15
CA ALA A 81 -2.23 -1.73 8.06
C ALA A 81 -2.31 -2.94 7.11
N ALA A 82 -1.79 -2.81 5.89
CA ALA A 82 -1.93 -3.79 4.82
C ALA A 82 -1.23 -5.12 5.13
N VAL A 83 -0.04 -5.08 5.75
CA VAL A 83 0.69 -6.31 6.06
C VAL A 83 -0.04 -7.16 7.11
N PRO A 84 -0.37 -6.64 8.31
CA PRO A 84 -1.09 -7.42 9.31
C PRO A 84 -2.48 -7.86 8.83
N LEU A 85 -3.26 -6.95 8.22
CA LEU A 85 -4.60 -7.29 7.74
C LEU A 85 -4.56 -8.30 6.59
N GLY A 86 -3.56 -8.21 5.70
CA GLY A 86 -3.35 -9.18 4.64
C GLY A 86 -3.03 -10.58 5.18
N LEU A 87 -2.16 -10.67 6.18
CA LEU A 87 -1.83 -11.94 6.84
C LEU A 87 -3.04 -12.53 7.58
N VAL A 88 -3.78 -11.69 8.32
CA VAL A 88 -5.02 -12.11 8.98
C VAL A 88 -6.01 -12.65 7.96
N ALA A 89 -6.25 -11.94 6.85
CA ALA A 89 -7.14 -12.37 5.79
C ALA A 89 -6.72 -13.72 5.16
N ILE A 90 -5.42 -13.94 4.92
CA ILE A 90 -4.90 -15.22 4.44
C ILE A 90 -5.19 -16.36 5.44
N ILE A 91 -4.93 -16.13 6.73
CA ILE A 91 -5.17 -17.13 7.77
C ILE A 91 -6.67 -17.42 7.91
N THR A 92 -7.51 -16.40 8.06
CA THR A 92 -8.97 -16.58 8.21
C THR A 92 -9.62 -17.16 6.96
N GLY A 93 -9.14 -16.77 5.77
CA GLY A 93 -9.58 -17.31 4.50
C GLY A 93 -9.23 -18.79 4.36
N SER A 94 -8.04 -19.18 4.80
CA SER A 94 -7.62 -20.59 4.81
C SER A 94 -8.46 -21.46 5.74
N LEU A 95 -8.92 -20.94 6.87
CA LEU A 95 -9.73 -21.67 7.85
C LEU A 95 -11.23 -21.69 7.53
N THR A 96 -11.69 -20.83 6.62
CA THR A 96 -13.11 -20.71 6.25
C THR A 96 -13.59 -21.91 5.43
N GLY A 97 -14.72 -22.51 5.85
CA GLY A 97 -15.36 -23.63 5.15
C GLY A 97 -16.17 -23.24 3.90
N VAL A 98 -16.42 -21.95 3.67
CA VAL A 98 -17.14 -21.43 2.50
C VAL A 98 -16.14 -21.12 1.38
N PRO A 99 -16.11 -21.90 0.27
CA PRO A 99 -15.03 -21.78 -0.72
C PRO A 99 -14.89 -20.39 -1.34
N ALA A 100 -15.99 -19.71 -1.64
CA ALA A 100 -15.96 -18.37 -2.24
C ALA A 100 -15.31 -17.32 -1.30
N ILE A 101 -15.70 -17.32 -0.03
CA ILE A 101 -15.20 -16.39 0.98
C ILE A 101 -13.75 -16.72 1.33
N GLY A 102 -13.44 -18.01 1.53
CA GLY A 102 -12.09 -18.47 1.86
C GLY A 102 -11.08 -18.10 0.78
N THR A 103 -11.37 -18.46 -0.48
CA THR A 103 -10.51 -18.13 -1.62
C THR A 103 -10.40 -16.62 -1.84
N GLY A 104 -11.51 -15.89 -1.69
CA GLY A 104 -11.52 -14.43 -1.82
C GLY A 104 -10.66 -13.73 -0.77
N LEU A 105 -10.74 -14.14 0.50
CA LEU A 105 -9.91 -13.59 1.57
C LEU A 105 -8.43 -13.96 1.41
N MET A 106 -8.12 -15.17 0.94
CA MET A 106 -6.74 -15.57 0.66
C MET A 106 -6.13 -14.70 -0.44
N PHE A 107 -6.80 -14.55 -1.59
CA PHE A 107 -6.30 -13.69 -2.66
C PHE A 107 -6.32 -12.21 -2.27
N GLY A 108 -7.33 -11.74 -1.55
CA GLY A 108 -7.40 -10.37 -1.05
C GLY A 108 -6.26 -10.06 -0.09
N GLY A 109 -5.92 -10.99 0.80
CA GLY A 109 -4.78 -10.83 1.67
C GLY A 109 -3.45 -10.83 0.90
N ILE A 110 -3.28 -11.69 -0.10
CA ILE A 110 -2.11 -11.67 -0.99
C ILE A 110 -2.01 -10.35 -1.73
N PHE A 111 -3.10 -9.84 -2.32
CA PHE A 111 -3.12 -8.55 -3.00
C PHE A 111 -2.86 -7.39 -2.05
N SER A 112 -3.31 -7.47 -0.80
CA SER A 112 -3.00 -6.46 0.23
C SER A 112 -1.51 -6.46 0.58
N LEU A 113 -0.88 -7.64 0.66
CA LEU A 113 0.58 -7.75 0.81
C LEU A 113 1.29 -7.15 -0.40
N ILE A 114 0.84 -7.45 -1.62
CA ILE A 114 1.40 -6.89 -2.85
C ILE A 114 1.25 -5.37 -2.86
N ASP A 115 0.08 -4.82 -2.55
CA ASP A 115 -0.14 -3.37 -2.50
C ASP A 115 0.77 -2.70 -1.46
N GLY A 116 0.84 -3.30 -0.26
CA GLY A 116 1.75 -2.89 0.81
C GLY A 116 3.24 -3.02 0.46
N TYR A 117 3.64 -3.93 -0.43
CA TYR A 117 5.04 -4.06 -0.86
C TYR A 117 5.36 -3.22 -2.10
N ALA A 118 4.53 -3.27 -3.14
CA ALA A 118 4.77 -2.66 -4.44
C ALA A 118 4.78 -1.12 -4.37
N LEU A 119 3.86 -0.51 -3.60
CA LEU A 119 3.81 0.95 -3.49
C LEU A 119 4.91 1.54 -2.59
N TYR A 120 5.50 0.71 -1.72
CA TYR A 120 6.33 1.18 -0.59
C TYR A 120 7.74 0.61 -0.59
N TRP A 121 8.06 -0.27 -1.54
CA TRP A 121 9.33 -0.97 -1.61
C TRP A 121 10.53 -0.01 -1.62
N SER A 122 10.45 1.22 -2.12
CA SER A 122 11.61 2.12 -2.10
C SER A 122 11.87 2.75 -0.71
N GLU A 123 10.82 3.03 0.07
CA GLU A 123 10.89 3.90 1.25
C GLU A 123 11.05 3.18 2.60
N LEU A 124 10.76 1.87 2.65
CA LEU A 124 10.89 1.06 3.87
C LEU A 124 12.35 0.75 4.23
N GLN A 125 12.67 0.61 5.51
CA GLN A 125 14.00 0.13 5.91
C GLN A 125 14.19 -1.34 5.48
N HIS A 126 15.41 -1.72 5.09
CA HIS A 126 15.70 -3.05 4.57
C HIS A 126 15.25 -4.19 5.50
N TRP A 127 15.45 -4.04 6.81
CA TRP A 127 15.05 -5.06 7.79
C TRP A 127 13.53 -5.24 7.89
N MET A 128 12.75 -4.16 7.77
CA MET A 128 11.28 -4.24 7.83
C MET A 128 10.74 -5.07 6.67
N ARG A 129 11.29 -4.84 5.46
CA ARG A 129 10.94 -5.60 4.25
C ARG A 129 11.27 -7.07 4.43
N PHE A 130 12.45 -7.37 4.96
CA PHE A 130 12.88 -8.75 5.18
C PHE A 130 11.99 -9.47 6.20
N VAL A 131 11.75 -8.85 7.36
CA VAL A 131 10.94 -9.46 8.42
C VAL A 131 9.50 -9.68 7.95
N SER A 132 8.88 -8.71 7.28
CA SER A 132 7.51 -8.86 6.78
C SER A 132 7.38 -9.97 5.74
N LEU A 133 8.35 -10.07 4.81
CA LEU A 133 8.39 -11.13 3.81
C LEU A 133 8.63 -12.50 4.45
N LEU A 134 9.55 -12.59 5.42
CA LEU A 134 9.81 -13.82 6.14
C LEU A 134 8.57 -14.32 6.87
N VAL A 135 7.86 -13.43 7.57
CA VAL A 135 6.60 -13.76 8.25
C VAL A 135 5.54 -14.23 7.25
N ALA A 136 5.35 -13.48 6.16
CA ALA A 136 4.40 -13.88 5.11
C ALA A 136 4.73 -15.25 4.52
N PHE A 137 6.02 -15.50 4.26
CA PHE A 137 6.50 -16.78 3.76
C PHE A 137 6.24 -17.92 4.74
N CYS A 138 6.59 -17.75 6.03
CA CYS A 138 6.31 -18.74 7.07
C CYS A 138 4.81 -19.05 7.20
N VAL A 139 3.94 -18.04 7.10
CA VAL A 139 2.48 -18.22 7.13
C VAL A 139 2.00 -19.06 5.94
N LEU A 140 2.50 -18.77 4.73
CA LEU A 140 2.13 -19.53 3.53
C LEU A 140 2.60 -20.99 3.61
N ILE A 141 3.84 -21.22 4.06
CA ILE A 141 4.37 -22.58 4.27
C ILE A 141 3.56 -23.34 5.32
N PHE A 142 3.24 -22.71 6.45
CA PHE A 142 2.44 -23.31 7.51
C PHE A 142 1.05 -23.73 7.01
N ILE A 143 0.38 -22.85 6.24
CA ILE A 143 -0.92 -23.15 5.65
C ILE A 143 -0.81 -24.30 4.64
N GLY A 144 0.21 -24.25 3.77
CA GLY A 144 0.48 -25.32 2.79
C GLY A 144 0.68 -26.67 3.48
N TYR A 145 1.52 -26.74 4.50
CA TYR A 145 1.76 -27.97 5.26
C TYR A 145 0.49 -28.47 5.95
N LYS A 146 -0.24 -27.59 6.67
CA LYS A 146 -1.40 -28.01 7.45
C LYS A 146 -2.60 -28.45 6.60
N LYS A 147 -2.77 -27.85 5.40
CA LYS A 147 -3.99 -28.01 4.59
C LYS A 147 -3.79 -28.80 3.30
N LEU A 148 -2.55 -28.88 2.77
CA LEU A 148 -2.25 -29.61 1.52
C LEU A 148 -1.48 -30.92 1.76
N ALA A 149 -0.75 -31.06 2.87
CA ALA A 149 -0.06 -32.30 3.21
C ALA A 149 -0.92 -33.26 4.07
N ARG A 150 -2.19 -32.93 4.28
CA ARG A 150 -3.19 -33.74 4.99
C ARG A 150 -4.36 -34.00 4.05
#